data_AF-A0A3D2G4J5-F1
#
_entry.id   AF-A0A3D2G4J5-F1
#
_cell.length_a   1.000
_cell.length_b   1.000
_cell.length_c   1.000
_cell.angle_alpha   90.00
_cell.angle_beta   90.00
_cell.angle_gamma   90.00
#
_symmetry.space_group_name_H-M   'P 1'
#
loop_
_entity.id
_entity.type
_entity.pdbx_description
1 polymer ?
#
loop_
_entity_poly.entity_id
_entity_poly.type
_entity_poly.pdbx_seq_one_letter_code
_entity_poly.pdbx_strand_id
1 'polypeptide(L)' 'GLLMAAARINVPTVFVSGGPMLAGHVKGQKRSLSSMFEAVGSYAAGKMTEEDVREFEEKVC' A
#
# COMPACT_ATOMS: atom_id res chain seq x y z
N GLY A 1 5.41 -12.17 12.41
CA GLY A 1 4.90 -12.08 13.78
C GLY A 1 4.16 -13.34 14.20
N LEU A 2 2.97 -13.59 13.62
CA LEU A 2 2.09 -14.69 14.05
C LEU A 2 2.73 -16.09 14.05
N LEU A 3 3.48 -16.45 13.01
CA LEU A 3 4.08 -17.79 12.89
C LEU A 3 5.10 -18.10 14.00
N MET A 4 5.89 -17.10 14.41
CA MET A 4 6.86 -17.26 15.50
C MET A 4 6.18 -17.46 16.85
N ALA A 5 5.03 -16.82 17.06
CA ALA A 5 4.22 -17.02 18.26
C ALA A 5 3.56 -18.40 18.27
N ALA A 6 3.00 -18.84 17.14
CA ALA A 6 2.42 -20.17 16.99
C ALA A 6 3.44 -21.29 17.28
N ALA A 7 4.66 -21.16 16.74
CA ALA A 7 5.76 -22.09 16.98
C ALA A 7 6.17 -22.15 18.47
N ARG A 8 6.05 -21.02 19.21
CA ARG A 8 6.41 -20.96 20.62
C ARG A 8 5.35 -21.57 21.54
N ILE A 9 4.08 -21.46 21.18
CA ILE A 9 2.95 -22.01 21.96
C ILE A 9 2.77 -23.51 21.67
N ASN A 10 3.17 -23.97 20.48
CA ASN A 10 3.11 -25.39 20.07
C ASN A 10 1.69 -26.00 20.17
N VAL A 11 0.68 -25.23 19.81
CA VAL A 11 -0.70 -25.68 19.62
C VAL A 11 -1.02 -25.81 18.13
N PRO A 12 -1.99 -26.65 17.73
CA PRO A 12 -2.41 -26.73 16.33
C PRO A 12 -2.86 -25.36 15.81
N THR A 13 -2.17 -24.84 14.79
CA THR A 13 -2.46 -23.54 14.17
C THR A 13 -2.48 -23.62 12.66
N VAL A 14 -3.38 -22.87 12.03
CA VAL A 14 -3.46 -22.69 10.58
C VAL A 14 -3.28 -21.21 10.25
N PHE A 15 -2.43 -20.90 9.26
CA PHE A 15 -2.23 -19.55 8.76
C PHE A 15 -3.01 -19.34 7.47
N VAL A 16 -3.85 -18.31 7.43
CA VAL A 16 -4.59 -17.89 6.24
C VAL A 16 -4.08 -16.51 5.84
N SER A 17 -3.46 -16.42 4.66
CA SER A 17 -3.04 -15.14 4.11
C SER A 17 -4.26 -14.35 3.65
N GLY A 18 -4.36 -13.07 4.02
CA GLY A 18 -5.45 -12.18 3.57
C GLY A 18 -5.43 -11.86 2.07
N GLY A 19 -4.33 -12.17 1.37
CA GLY A 19 -4.17 -11.85 -0.05
C GLY A 19 -3.75 -10.39 -0.28
N PRO A 20 -3.28 -10.06 -1.49
CA PRO A 20 -2.93 -8.69 -1.85
C PRO A 20 -4.19 -7.85 -2.05
N MET A 21 -4.06 -6.55 -1.80
CA MET A 21 -5.10 -5.59 -2.18
C MET A 21 -5.15 -5.42 -3.70
N LEU A 22 -6.31 -4.98 -4.21
CA LEU A 22 -6.47 -4.61 -5.61
C LEU A 22 -5.60 -3.39 -5.96
N ALA A 23 -5.22 -3.28 -7.23
CA ALA A 23 -4.47 -2.12 -7.70
C ALA A 23 -5.38 -0.88 -7.73
N GLY A 24 -4.94 0.19 -7.06
CA GLY A 24 -5.55 1.50 -7.18
C GLY A 24 -5.44 2.07 -8.59
N HIS A 25 -6.33 2.97 -8.95
CA HIS A 25 -6.36 3.62 -10.26
C HIS A 25 -6.42 5.14 -10.10
N VAL A 26 -5.32 5.80 -10.45
CA VAL A 26 -5.22 7.27 -10.44
C VAL A 26 -5.07 7.74 -11.88
N LYS A 27 -5.92 8.69 -12.32
CA LYS A 27 -5.91 9.24 -13.69
C LYS A 27 -5.92 8.17 -14.80
N GLY A 28 -6.65 7.07 -14.58
CA GLY A 28 -6.81 5.97 -15.55
C GLY A 28 -5.60 5.02 -15.64
N GLN A 29 -4.55 5.22 -14.84
CA GLN A 29 -3.40 4.31 -14.79
C GLN A 29 -3.44 3.49 -13.50
N LYS A 30 -3.02 2.22 -13.61
CA LYS A 30 -2.79 1.38 -12.42
C LYS A 30 -1.65 1.98 -11.62
N ARG A 31 -1.92 2.25 -10.35
CA ARG A 31 -0.94 2.77 -9.39
C ARG A 31 -0.89 1.83 -8.19
N SER A 32 0.32 1.63 -7.71
CA SER A 32 0.61 0.84 -6.52
C SER A 32 1.18 1.74 -5.44
N LEU A 33 1.36 1.20 -4.23
CA LEU A 33 1.98 1.90 -3.11
C LEU A 33 3.32 2.57 -3.49
N SER A 34 4.11 1.96 -4.38
CA SER A 34 5.35 2.55 -4.92
C SER A 34 5.12 3.88 -5.63
N SER A 35 4.03 4.02 -6.39
CA SER A 35 3.67 5.28 -7.04
C SER A 35 3.21 6.35 -6.06
N MET A 36 2.69 5.97 -4.89
CA MET A 36 2.41 6.93 -3.82
C MET A 36 3.70 7.58 -3.31
N PHE A 37 4.75 6.79 -3.09
CA PHE A 37 6.06 7.31 -2.68
C PHE A 37 6.67 8.24 -3.75
N GLU A 38 6.49 7.92 -5.03
CA GLU A 38 6.91 8.79 -6.14
C GLU A 38 6.10 10.09 -6.20
N ALA A 39 4.80 10.05 -5.92
CA ALA A 39 3.93 11.22 -5.87
C ALA A 39 4.34 12.17 -4.74
N VAL A 40 4.58 11.64 -3.53
CA VAL A 40 5.07 12.42 -2.38
C VAL A 40 6.46 13.02 -2.67
N GLY A 41 7.36 12.24 -3.30
CA GLY A 41 8.67 12.75 -3.73
C GLY A 41 8.56 13.86 -4.79
N SER A 42 7.61 13.74 -5.72
CA SER A 42 7.36 14.74 -6.77
C SER A 42 6.75 16.03 -6.21
N TYR A 43 5.91 15.92 -5.18
CA TYR A 43 5.38 17.05 -4.42
C TYR A 43 6.47 17.78 -3.64
N ALA A 44 7.34 17.04 -2.93
CA ALA A 44 8.50 17.63 -2.25
C ALA A 44 9.47 18.32 -3.24
N ALA A 45 9.56 17.84 -4.48
CA ALA A 45 10.32 18.46 -5.55
C ALA A 45 9.61 19.64 -6.24
N GLY A 46 8.39 20.02 -5.80
CA GLY A 46 7.59 21.11 -6.37
C GLY A 46 7.03 20.84 -7.77
N LYS A 47 7.01 19.58 -8.21
CA LYS A 47 6.55 19.17 -9.55
C LYS A 47 5.10 18.66 -9.58
N MET A 48 4.44 18.63 -8.43
CA MET A 48 3.07 18.13 -8.24
C MET A 48 2.34 19.04 -7.26
N THR A 49 1.04 19.23 -7.45
CA THR A 49 0.21 20.06 -6.56
C THR A 49 -0.35 19.25 -5.40
N GLU A 50 -0.83 19.93 -4.36
CA GLU A 50 -1.39 19.27 -3.16
C GLU A 50 -2.66 18.48 -3.50
N GLU A 51 -3.47 18.97 -4.44
CA GLU A 51 -4.68 18.30 -4.91
C GLU A 51 -4.36 16.99 -5.63
N ASP A 52 -3.28 16.98 -6.41
CA ASP A 52 -2.81 15.78 -7.10
C ASP A 52 -2.35 14.71 -6.09
N VAL A 53 -1.59 15.10 -5.06
CA VAL A 53 -1.18 14.15 -4.00
C VAL A 53 -2.38 13.59 -3.26
N ARG A 54 -3.39 14.41 -2.98
CA ARG A 54 -4.63 13.98 -2.33
C ARG A 54 -5.40 12.96 -3.17
N GLU A 55 -5.44 13.16 -4.48
CA GLU A 55 -6.04 12.16 -5.39
C GLU A 55 -5.28 10.83 -5.37
N PHE A 56 -3.94 10.87 -5.25
CA PHE A 56 -3.13 9.67 -5.08
C PHE A 56 -3.42 8.98 -3.72
N GLU A 57 -3.56 9.72 -2.61
CA GLU A 57 -3.92 9.14 -1.31
C GLU A 57 -5.27 8.43 -1.33
N GLU A 58 -6.27 9.02 -2.00
CA GLU A 58 -7.64 8.51 -2.02
C GLU A 58 -7.85 7.32 -2.99
N LYS A 59 -6.96 7.12 -3.98
CA LYS A 59 -7.20 6.18 -5.10
C LYS A 59 -6.08 5.17 -5.37
N VAL A 60 -4.93 5.26 -4.71
CA VAL A 60 -3.85 4.24 -4.82
C VAL A 60 -4.18 2.95 -4.08
N CYS A 61 -5.06 3.05 -3.07
CA CYS A 61 -5.52 1.95 -2.26
C CYS A 61 -6.96 1.55 -2.60
#